data_AF-A0A2V6RRW1-F1
#
_entry.id   AF-A0A2V6RRW1-F1
#
_cell.length_a   1.000
_cell.length_b   1.000
_cell.length_c   1.000
_cell.angle_alpha   90.00
_cell.angle_beta   90.00
_cell.angle_gamma   90.00
#
_symmetry.space_group_name_H-M   'P 1'
#
loop_
_entity.id
_entity.type
_entity.pdbx_description
1 polymer ?
#
loop_
_entity_poly.entity_id
_entity_poly.type
_entity_poly.pdbx_seq_one_letter_code
_entity_poly.pdbx_strand_id
1 'polypeptide(L)'
;MGVRVLILGGGFGGVYTALTLEKLLKRELREGRVELGLVSRDNYIVFQPMLPEVISGSIGILDTITPIRRLCPSTNLYTRGVEKIELNRKRVSAAAGFGSRQCALEYDHLVIALGNVTSFAGQPGLAEHALPFKYLGDALALRNRIIHTLEEADIERDPAVRQALLTFVVAGGGFSGVEAVAELNDFVRTAARAFRNVMREEIRVILLHAQGLILPELPKSLAEFAQRLLVKRGVEIRLNTRLHGATADAALLVGGERIPTRTLVSTVPSAPNPLVAELQVKKEKGRIVVDRHLQLPDHPDVWAVGDCAWVVDAKSGEPCPPTAQHATRQAKCAAENIAAAIRGGAKRDFSFKALGKMGSLGHHSAVAEVFGMKLSGFLAWWLWRTIYLMKLPGLDRKIRVATDWTLDLILPPDITQLKTEHPEGIRRAHFEPDEIIFREGDRGDVLYVLVDGEVEVTKRVPGQGDVVLRRLRPGECFGEIALVSEQARSATVRSLTGVNVLAVDRDAFQALFSNLPPLRGFFEQLIEARLGGPGDPMA
;
A
#
# COMPACT_ATOMS: atom_id res chain seq x y z
N MET A 1 -17.68 -13.03 -35.99
CA MET A 1 -17.32 -12.78 -34.57
C MET A 1 -17.00 -11.30 -34.43
N GLY A 2 -17.45 -10.66 -33.35
CA GLY A 2 -17.13 -9.26 -33.08
C GLY A 2 -15.67 -9.09 -32.63
N VAL A 3 -15.13 -7.88 -32.77
CA VAL A 3 -13.77 -7.51 -32.34
C VAL A 3 -13.72 -7.42 -30.81
N ARG A 4 -12.77 -8.10 -30.19
CA ARG A 4 -12.59 -8.14 -28.73
C ARG A 4 -11.53 -7.14 -28.29
N VAL A 5 -11.90 -6.18 -27.44
CA VAL A 5 -10.97 -5.25 -26.80
C VAL A 5 -10.86 -5.60 -25.32
N LEU A 6 -9.68 -6.05 -24.89
CA LEU A 6 -9.40 -6.41 -23.50
C LEU A 6 -8.54 -5.35 -22.83
N ILE A 7 -8.92 -4.92 -21.63
CA ILE A 7 -8.26 -3.88 -20.84
C ILE A 7 -7.79 -4.50 -19.52
N LEU A 8 -6.52 -4.32 -19.17
CA LEU A 8 -5.93 -4.84 -17.94
C LEU A 8 -5.66 -3.69 -16.96
N GLY A 9 -6.40 -3.68 -15.84
CA GLY A 9 -6.25 -2.73 -14.73
C GLY A 9 -7.48 -1.84 -14.52
N GLY A 10 -8.00 -1.82 -13.28
CA GLY A 10 -9.15 -1.00 -12.87
C GLY A 10 -8.82 0.42 -12.38
N GLY A 11 -7.63 0.94 -12.70
CA GLY A 11 -7.21 2.29 -12.34
C GLY A 11 -7.64 3.36 -13.36
N PHE A 12 -7.09 4.57 -13.23
CA PHE A 12 -7.38 5.69 -14.15
C PHE A 12 -7.16 5.33 -15.63
N GLY A 13 -6.03 4.67 -15.96
CA GLY A 13 -5.72 4.28 -17.34
C GLY A 13 -6.77 3.34 -17.95
N GLY A 14 -7.12 2.26 -17.26
CA GLY A 14 -8.03 1.24 -17.80
C GLY A 14 -9.50 1.66 -17.78
N VAL A 15 -9.98 2.20 -16.66
CA VAL A 15 -11.40 2.60 -16.53
C VAL A 15 -11.75 3.75 -17.46
N TYR A 16 -10.90 4.76 -17.61
CA TYR A 16 -11.17 5.84 -18.55
C TYR A 16 -11.02 5.39 -20.02
N THR A 17 -10.22 4.34 -20.29
CA THR A 17 -10.17 3.73 -21.63
C THR A 17 -11.50 3.06 -21.95
N ALA A 18 -12.00 2.20 -21.05
CA ALA A 18 -13.30 1.54 -21.20
C ALA A 18 -14.44 2.56 -21.34
N LEU A 19 -14.51 3.54 -20.43
CA LEU A 19 -15.51 4.61 -20.45
C LEU A 19 -15.51 5.39 -21.77
N THR A 20 -14.34 5.63 -22.34
CA THR A 20 -14.22 6.36 -23.61
C THR A 20 -14.61 5.47 -24.79
N LEU A 21 -14.20 4.20 -24.79
CA LEU A 21 -14.58 3.23 -25.82
C LEU A 21 -16.09 3.00 -25.87
N GLU A 22 -16.76 2.89 -24.72
CA GLU A 22 -18.24 2.77 -24.67
C GLU A 22 -18.95 3.93 -25.36
N LYS A 23 -18.42 5.15 -25.19
CA LYS A 23 -18.97 6.35 -25.83
C LYS A 23 -18.70 6.35 -27.34
N LEU A 24 -17.50 5.99 -27.75
CA LEU A 24 -17.07 6.04 -29.16
C LEU A 24 -17.66 4.91 -30.01
N LEU A 25 -17.83 3.71 -29.43
CA LEU A 25 -18.24 2.47 -30.11
C LEU A 25 -19.66 2.03 -29.74
N LYS A 26 -20.49 2.96 -29.24
CA LYS A 26 -21.85 2.69 -28.74
C LYS A 26 -22.72 1.89 -29.72
N ARG A 27 -22.60 2.15 -31.03
CA ARG A 27 -23.35 1.43 -32.06
C ARG A 27 -22.84 0.00 -32.23
N GLU A 28 -21.52 -0.13 -32.39
CA GLU A 28 -20.85 -1.42 -32.58
C GLU A 28 -21.03 -2.36 -31.39
N LEU A 29 -21.08 -1.81 -30.16
CA LEU A 29 -21.39 -2.56 -28.94
C LEU A 29 -22.84 -3.08 -28.93
N ARG A 30 -23.80 -2.24 -29.31
CA ARG A 30 -25.22 -2.65 -29.40
C ARG A 30 -25.47 -3.73 -30.44
N GLU A 31 -24.72 -3.68 -31.53
CA GLU A 31 -24.81 -4.65 -32.64
C GLU A 31 -24.00 -5.93 -32.38
N GLY A 32 -23.27 -6.02 -31.26
CA GLY A 32 -22.40 -7.16 -30.95
C GLY A 32 -21.18 -7.28 -31.88
N ARG A 33 -20.84 -6.21 -32.61
CA ARG A 33 -19.66 -6.15 -33.49
C ARG A 33 -18.37 -5.88 -32.73
N VAL A 34 -18.46 -5.31 -31.52
CA VAL A 34 -17.34 -5.11 -30.61
C VAL A 34 -17.74 -5.61 -29.23
N GLU A 35 -16.82 -6.27 -28.55
CA GLU A 35 -16.94 -6.69 -27.15
C GLU A 35 -15.83 -6.02 -26.32
N LEU A 36 -16.19 -5.41 -25.19
CA LEU A 36 -15.22 -4.81 -24.26
C LEU A 36 -15.10 -5.68 -23.01
N GLY A 37 -13.86 -6.03 -22.65
CA GLY A 37 -13.52 -6.68 -21.39
C GLY A 37 -12.59 -5.82 -20.54
N LEU A 38 -12.82 -5.74 -19.24
CA LEU A 38 -11.91 -5.12 -18.28
C LEU A 38 -11.59 -6.11 -17.16
N VAL A 39 -10.30 -6.40 -16.97
CA VAL A 39 -9.80 -7.25 -15.89
C VAL A 39 -9.22 -6.38 -14.79
N SER A 40 -9.72 -6.55 -13.56
CA SER A 40 -9.27 -5.78 -12.40
C SER A 40 -9.36 -6.63 -11.14
N ARG A 41 -8.43 -6.44 -10.18
CA ARG A 41 -8.53 -7.08 -8.86
C ARG A 41 -9.75 -6.58 -8.09
N ASP A 42 -10.01 -5.28 -8.20
CA ASP A 42 -11.12 -4.60 -7.54
C ASP A 42 -12.28 -4.36 -8.52
N ASN A 43 -13.51 -4.35 -8.00
CA ASN A 43 -14.71 -3.98 -8.77
C ASN A 43 -14.99 -2.46 -8.75
N TYR A 44 -14.09 -1.66 -8.20
CA TYR A 44 -14.18 -0.21 -8.06
C TYR A 44 -12.88 0.48 -8.52
N ILE A 45 -12.99 1.76 -8.87
CA ILE A 45 -11.84 2.66 -9.03
C ILE A 45 -11.68 3.50 -7.77
N VAL A 46 -10.44 3.69 -7.30
CA VAL A 46 -10.10 4.60 -6.20
C VAL A 46 -9.75 5.97 -6.77
N PHE A 47 -10.37 7.01 -6.24
CA PHE A 47 -10.00 8.39 -6.50
C PHE A 47 -8.80 8.78 -5.63
N GLN A 48 -7.61 8.36 -6.06
CA GLN A 48 -6.35 8.50 -5.32
C GLN A 48 -6.10 9.88 -4.69
N PRO A 49 -6.43 11.03 -5.32
CA PRO A 49 -6.20 12.35 -4.71
C PRO A 49 -6.93 12.57 -3.38
N MET A 50 -8.00 11.83 -3.11
CA MET A 50 -8.78 11.95 -1.86
C MET A 50 -8.50 10.80 -0.89
N LEU A 51 -7.68 9.81 -1.25
CA LEU A 51 -7.36 8.69 -0.39
C LEU A 51 -6.77 9.10 0.99
N PRO A 52 -5.90 10.13 1.10
CA PRO A 52 -5.39 10.62 2.38
C PRO A 52 -6.49 11.03 3.39
N GLU A 53 -7.59 11.61 2.92
CA GLU A 53 -8.70 12.07 3.79
C GLU A 53 -9.44 10.90 4.48
N VAL A 54 -9.26 9.65 4.02
CA VAL A 54 -9.76 8.45 4.70
C VAL A 54 -9.04 8.21 6.03
N ILE A 55 -7.78 8.67 6.18
CA ILE A 55 -7.03 8.54 7.44
C ILE A 55 -7.73 9.30 8.55
N SER A 56 -8.11 10.56 8.28
CA SER A 56 -8.73 11.46 9.25
C SER A 56 -10.23 11.19 9.46
N GLY A 57 -10.87 10.45 8.55
CA GLY A 57 -12.32 10.24 8.57
C GLY A 57 -13.12 11.44 8.08
N SER A 58 -12.46 12.45 7.49
CA SER A 58 -13.10 13.65 6.92
C SER A 58 -13.98 13.34 5.70
N ILE A 59 -13.76 12.18 5.09
CA ILE A 59 -14.67 11.59 4.11
C ILE A 59 -14.89 10.11 4.43
N GLY A 60 -16.09 9.61 4.09
CA GLY A 60 -16.36 8.19 4.19
C GLY A 60 -15.39 7.34 3.35
N ILE A 61 -15.14 6.11 3.82
CA ILE A 61 -14.32 5.12 3.10
C ILE A 61 -14.87 4.90 1.70
N LEU A 62 -16.20 4.70 1.62
CA LEU A 62 -16.87 4.52 0.36
C LEU A 62 -16.70 5.78 -0.47
N ASP A 63 -16.67 6.98 0.09
CA ASP A 63 -16.54 8.30 -0.57
C ASP A 63 -15.37 8.48 -1.54
N THR A 64 -14.32 7.68 -1.39
CA THR A 64 -13.18 7.72 -2.32
C THR A 64 -13.29 6.78 -3.50
N ILE A 65 -14.27 5.87 -3.55
CA ILE A 65 -14.34 4.83 -4.58
C ILE A 65 -15.55 4.96 -5.49
N THR A 66 -15.53 4.35 -6.68
CA THR A 66 -16.71 4.27 -7.54
C THR A 66 -16.78 2.91 -8.24
N PRO A 67 -17.93 2.21 -8.21
CA PRO A 67 -18.05 0.90 -8.86
C PRO A 67 -17.80 0.98 -10.36
N ILE A 68 -16.90 0.15 -10.89
CA ILE A 68 -16.55 0.13 -12.32
C ILE A 68 -17.79 -0.23 -13.15
N ARG A 69 -18.64 -1.15 -12.67
CA ARG A 69 -19.91 -1.54 -13.35
C ARG A 69 -20.86 -0.37 -13.56
N ARG A 70 -20.83 0.63 -12.67
CA ARG A 70 -21.65 1.84 -12.80
C ARG A 70 -21.06 2.80 -13.84
N LEU A 71 -19.73 2.88 -13.89
CA LEU A 71 -19.03 3.75 -14.84
C LEU A 71 -19.04 3.21 -16.27
N CYS A 72 -18.90 1.89 -16.41
CA CYS A 72 -18.76 1.19 -17.69
C CYS A 72 -19.82 0.07 -17.80
N PRO A 73 -21.12 0.41 -17.95
CA PRO A 73 -22.22 -0.57 -17.97
C PRO A 73 -22.24 -1.49 -19.20
N SER A 74 -21.53 -1.16 -20.27
CA SER A 74 -21.42 -1.96 -21.49
C SER A 74 -20.11 -2.75 -21.60
N THR A 75 -19.31 -2.77 -20.52
CA THR A 75 -18.02 -3.45 -20.45
C THR A 75 -18.11 -4.67 -19.54
N ASN A 76 -17.67 -5.82 -20.03
CA ASN A 76 -17.58 -7.05 -19.25
C ASN A 76 -16.48 -6.93 -18.21
N LEU A 77 -16.87 -6.75 -16.93
CA LEU A 77 -15.94 -6.66 -15.81
C LEU A 77 -15.59 -8.04 -15.24
N TYR A 78 -14.31 -8.40 -15.36
CA TYR A 78 -13.71 -9.60 -14.77
C TYR A 78 -12.95 -9.20 -13.50
N THR A 79 -13.56 -9.40 -12.34
CA THR A 79 -12.93 -9.09 -11.04
C THR A 79 -11.96 -10.21 -10.65
N ARG A 80 -10.75 -10.20 -11.21
CA ARG A 80 -9.68 -11.20 -11.03
C ARG A 80 -8.30 -10.55 -11.11
N GLY A 81 -7.32 -11.17 -10.46
CA GLY A 81 -5.90 -10.87 -10.72
C GLY A 81 -5.49 -11.38 -12.10
N VAL A 82 -4.67 -10.62 -12.83
CA VAL A 82 -4.01 -11.12 -14.03
C VAL A 82 -2.81 -11.96 -13.59
N GLU A 83 -2.62 -13.13 -14.18
CA GLU A 83 -1.51 -14.03 -13.87
C GLU A 83 -0.48 -14.06 -15.00
N LYS A 84 -0.92 -14.00 -16.26
CA LYS A 84 -0.03 -14.09 -17.41
C LYS A 84 -0.57 -13.33 -18.62
N ILE A 85 0.33 -12.68 -19.36
CA ILE A 85 0.03 -11.99 -20.63
C ILE A 85 0.86 -12.64 -21.74
N GLU A 86 0.20 -13.30 -22.70
CA GLU A 86 0.83 -13.99 -23.82
C GLU A 86 0.56 -13.22 -25.12
N LEU A 87 1.44 -12.26 -25.45
CA LEU A 87 1.27 -11.36 -26.61
C LEU A 87 1.20 -12.13 -27.94
N ASN A 88 2.05 -13.13 -28.12
CA ASN A 88 2.12 -13.94 -29.36
C ASN A 88 0.85 -14.79 -29.59
N ARG A 89 0.19 -15.22 -28.52
CA ARG A 89 -1.04 -16.02 -28.57
C ARG A 89 -2.31 -15.18 -28.45
N LYS A 90 -2.16 -13.86 -28.32
CA LYS A 90 -3.24 -12.90 -28.06
C LYS A 90 -4.18 -13.34 -26.93
N ARG A 91 -3.58 -13.77 -25.81
CA ARG A 91 -4.28 -14.35 -24.67
C ARG A 91 -3.79 -13.80 -23.34
N VAL A 92 -4.70 -13.63 -22.40
CA VAL A 92 -4.43 -13.26 -21.01
C VAL A 92 -5.04 -14.30 -20.09
N SER A 93 -4.25 -14.80 -19.14
CA SER A 93 -4.73 -15.67 -18.08
C SER A 93 -5.03 -14.85 -16.83
N ALA A 94 -6.22 -15.02 -16.28
CA ALA A 94 -6.64 -14.43 -15.03
C ALA A 94 -6.90 -15.52 -13.98
N ALA A 95 -6.66 -15.16 -12.73
CA ALA A 95 -6.80 -16.02 -11.57
C ALA A 95 -8.20 -16.64 -11.50
N ALA A 96 -8.26 -17.81 -10.88
CA ALA A 96 -9.52 -18.46 -10.60
C ALA A 96 -10.33 -17.68 -9.54
N GLY A 97 -11.66 -17.85 -9.53
CA GLY A 97 -12.53 -17.25 -8.51
C GLY A 97 -12.67 -18.15 -7.29
N PHE A 98 -13.90 -18.37 -6.83
CA PHE A 98 -14.23 -19.37 -5.80
C PHE A 98 -14.05 -20.84 -6.24
N GLY A 99 -13.27 -21.10 -7.30
CA GLY A 99 -12.99 -22.43 -7.82
C GLY A 99 -11.57 -22.50 -8.36
N SER A 100 -11.18 -23.62 -8.95
CA SER A 100 -9.81 -23.87 -9.43
C SER A 100 -9.57 -23.57 -10.92
N ARG A 101 -10.64 -23.23 -11.66
CA ARG A 101 -10.53 -22.98 -13.11
C ARG A 101 -9.98 -21.59 -13.39
N GLN A 102 -8.80 -21.54 -14.00
CA GLN A 102 -8.26 -20.32 -14.59
C GLN A 102 -9.17 -19.78 -15.70
N CYS A 103 -9.23 -18.46 -15.81
CA CYS A 103 -9.99 -17.77 -16.84
C CYS A 103 -9.04 -17.31 -17.95
N ALA A 104 -9.13 -17.92 -19.13
CA ALA A 104 -8.39 -17.50 -20.31
C ALA A 104 -9.24 -16.52 -21.14
N LEU A 105 -8.70 -15.33 -21.38
CA LEU A 105 -9.34 -14.26 -22.13
C LEU A 105 -8.54 -13.97 -23.39
N GLU A 106 -9.18 -14.05 -24.54
CA GLU A 106 -8.58 -13.72 -25.83
C GLU A 106 -8.94 -12.30 -26.25
N TYR A 107 -8.11 -11.70 -27.09
CA TYR A 107 -8.31 -10.33 -27.56
C TYR A 107 -7.89 -10.13 -29.01
N ASP A 108 -8.49 -9.14 -29.65
CA ASP A 108 -8.01 -8.57 -30.92
C ASP A 108 -7.22 -7.29 -30.64
N HIS A 109 -7.64 -6.52 -29.62
CA HIS A 109 -6.89 -5.38 -29.08
C HIS A 109 -6.68 -5.53 -27.57
N LEU A 110 -5.47 -5.25 -27.09
CA LEU A 110 -5.13 -5.30 -25.66
C LEU A 110 -4.66 -3.94 -25.15
N VAL A 111 -5.19 -3.49 -24.01
CA VAL A 111 -4.73 -2.30 -23.31
C VAL A 111 -4.11 -2.70 -21.98
N ILE A 112 -2.81 -2.44 -21.82
CA ILE A 112 -2.07 -2.67 -20.58
C ILE A 112 -2.07 -1.38 -19.76
N ALA A 113 -2.86 -1.36 -18.68
CA ALA A 113 -3.03 -0.23 -17.76
C ALA A 113 -2.81 -0.66 -16.30
N LEU A 114 -1.82 -1.53 -16.08
CA LEU A 114 -1.53 -2.19 -14.79
C LEU A 114 -0.85 -1.29 -13.75
N GLY A 115 -0.46 -0.07 -14.15
CA GLY A 115 0.21 0.89 -13.29
C GLY A 115 1.55 0.39 -12.73
N ASN A 116 1.98 0.99 -11.63
CA ASN A 116 3.10 0.55 -10.81
C ASN A 116 2.61 -0.09 -9.50
N VAL A 117 3.50 -0.74 -8.75
CA VAL A 117 3.23 -1.33 -7.43
C VAL A 117 4.14 -0.71 -6.38
N THR A 118 3.73 -0.74 -5.12
CA THR A 118 4.67 -0.50 -4.00
C THR A 118 5.52 -1.75 -3.88
N SER A 119 6.85 -1.59 -3.78
CA SER A 119 7.75 -2.73 -3.64
C SER A 119 8.79 -2.41 -2.59
N PHE A 120 8.84 -3.26 -1.58
CA PHE A 120 9.86 -3.24 -0.54
C PHE A 120 11.02 -4.20 -0.84
N ALA A 121 11.10 -4.69 -2.09
CA ALA A 121 12.15 -5.61 -2.49
C ALA A 121 13.53 -4.98 -2.29
N GLY A 122 14.41 -5.70 -1.60
CA GLY A 122 15.77 -5.23 -1.29
C GLY A 122 15.86 -4.27 -0.10
N GLN A 123 14.78 -4.06 0.66
CA GLN A 123 14.79 -3.25 1.88
C GLN A 123 14.39 -4.12 3.09
N PRO A 124 15.35 -4.45 3.99
CA PRO A 124 15.10 -5.36 5.10
C PRO A 124 13.93 -4.94 5.99
N GLY A 125 13.04 -5.88 6.28
CA GLY A 125 11.93 -5.72 7.23
C GLY A 125 10.81 -4.75 6.84
N LEU A 126 10.92 -4.01 5.72
CA LEU A 126 9.85 -3.09 5.31
C LEU A 126 8.59 -3.80 4.84
N ALA A 127 8.70 -4.99 4.23
CA ALA A 127 7.53 -5.75 3.82
C ALA A 127 6.73 -6.26 5.02
N GLU A 128 7.40 -6.50 6.14
CA GLU A 128 6.85 -7.03 7.37
C GLU A 128 6.31 -5.92 8.29
N HIS A 129 6.99 -4.77 8.34
CA HIS A 129 6.78 -3.77 9.39
C HIS A 129 6.32 -2.39 8.88
N ALA A 130 6.44 -2.11 7.58
CA ALA A 130 5.96 -0.84 7.00
C ALA A 130 4.56 -0.99 6.39
N LEU A 131 3.72 0.00 6.63
CA LEU A 131 2.43 0.16 5.98
C LEU A 131 2.63 0.81 4.60
N PRO A 132 2.28 0.15 3.50
CA PRO A 132 2.18 0.84 2.21
C PRO A 132 1.07 1.91 2.28
N PHE A 133 1.07 2.84 1.33
CA PHE A 133 -0.03 3.81 1.21
C PHE A 133 -0.34 4.13 -0.25
N LYS A 134 -1.22 3.31 -0.84
CA LYS A 134 -1.57 3.37 -2.27
C LYS A 134 -3.00 2.96 -2.58
N TYR A 135 -3.51 1.96 -1.87
CA TYR A 135 -4.83 1.38 -2.05
C TYR A 135 -5.79 1.80 -0.93
N LEU A 136 -7.09 1.57 -1.13
CA LEU A 136 -8.10 1.85 -0.09
C LEU A 136 -7.81 1.09 1.21
N GLY A 137 -7.45 -0.19 1.09
CA GLY A 137 -7.11 -1.03 2.24
C GLY A 137 -5.94 -0.48 3.05
N ASP A 138 -4.95 0.11 2.38
CA ASP A 138 -3.79 0.74 3.03
C ASP A 138 -4.20 1.91 3.94
N ALA A 139 -5.12 2.76 3.47
CA ALA A 139 -5.62 3.88 4.25
C ALA A 139 -6.42 3.44 5.49
N LEU A 140 -7.20 2.36 5.35
CA LEU A 140 -7.91 1.74 6.47
C LEU A 140 -6.96 1.11 7.48
N ALA A 141 -5.97 0.36 7.00
CA ALA A 141 -4.95 -0.26 7.83
C ALA A 141 -4.17 0.80 8.63
N LEU A 142 -3.80 1.91 7.99
CA LEU A 142 -3.15 3.04 8.66
C LEU A 142 -4.05 3.68 9.71
N ARG A 143 -5.31 4.00 9.38
CA ARG A 143 -6.26 4.56 10.35
C ARG A 143 -6.43 3.66 11.57
N ASN A 144 -6.65 2.36 11.34
CA ASN A 144 -6.79 1.37 12.40
C ASN A 144 -5.52 1.21 13.22
N ARG A 145 -4.33 1.26 12.59
CA ARG A 145 -3.04 1.24 13.28
C ARG A 145 -2.90 2.44 14.21
N ILE A 146 -3.23 3.65 13.74
CA ILE A 146 -3.13 4.88 14.54
C ILE A 146 -4.02 4.78 15.79
N ILE A 147 -5.29 4.40 15.62
CA ILE A 147 -6.22 4.23 16.75
C ILE A 147 -5.69 3.17 17.72
N HIS A 148 -5.26 2.01 17.21
CA HIS A 148 -4.72 0.95 18.05
C HIS A 148 -3.48 1.39 18.84
N THR A 149 -2.57 2.14 18.22
CA THR A 149 -1.40 2.66 18.93
C THR A 149 -1.75 3.68 20.01
N LEU A 150 -2.83 4.45 19.84
CA LEU A 150 -3.34 5.36 20.87
C LEU A 150 -3.97 4.58 22.05
N GLU A 151 -4.74 3.54 21.77
CA GLU A 151 -5.31 2.64 22.80
C GLU A 151 -4.19 2.00 23.63
N GLU A 152 -3.17 1.44 22.99
CA GLU A 152 -2.01 0.85 23.68
C GLU A 152 -1.21 1.89 24.47
N ALA A 153 -0.99 3.09 23.90
CA ALA A 153 -0.26 4.16 24.57
C ALA A 153 -1.00 4.74 25.78
N ASP A 154 -2.34 4.64 25.85
CA ASP A 154 -3.15 5.13 26.96
C ASP A 154 -2.97 4.27 28.22
N ILE A 155 -2.60 2.99 28.07
CA ILE A 155 -2.40 2.05 29.18
C ILE A 155 -0.93 1.67 29.43
N GLU A 156 -0.03 2.03 28.52
CA GLU A 156 1.40 1.74 28.61
C GLU A 156 2.08 2.53 29.73
N ARG A 157 2.94 1.84 30.51
CA ARG A 157 3.66 2.40 31.65
C ARG A 157 5.15 2.55 31.39
N ASP A 158 5.73 1.78 30.48
CA ASP A 158 7.13 1.95 30.08
C ASP A 158 7.27 3.20 29.19
N PRO A 159 8.02 4.23 29.64
CA PRO A 159 8.20 5.46 28.88
C PRO A 159 8.83 5.24 27.49
N ALA A 160 9.72 4.25 27.34
CA ALA A 160 10.39 3.98 26.07
C ALA A 160 9.42 3.36 25.05
N VAL A 161 8.60 2.40 25.50
CA VAL A 161 7.57 1.77 24.66
C VAL A 161 6.50 2.78 24.30
N ARG A 162 6.04 3.57 25.27
CA ARG A 162 5.07 4.65 25.08
C ARG A 162 5.54 5.68 24.06
N GLN A 163 6.80 6.09 24.13
CA GLN A 163 7.39 6.99 23.14
C GLN A 163 7.41 6.39 21.73
N ALA A 164 7.71 5.09 21.59
CA ALA A 164 7.67 4.40 20.30
C ALA A 164 6.24 4.27 19.75
N LEU A 165 5.24 4.03 20.61
CA LEU A 165 3.82 4.01 20.23
C LEU A 165 3.33 5.37 19.71
N LEU A 166 3.78 6.47 20.35
CA LEU A 166 3.40 7.84 20.02
C LEU A 166 4.31 8.51 18.98
N THR A 167 5.24 7.76 18.38
CA THR A 167 6.09 8.23 17.27
C THR A 167 5.62 7.61 15.97
N PHE A 168 5.25 8.44 15.00
CA PHE A 168 4.73 8.05 13.69
C PHE A 168 5.72 8.48 12.61
N VAL A 169 6.16 7.55 11.77
CA VAL A 169 7.15 7.82 10.71
C VAL A 169 6.51 7.64 9.34
N VAL A 170 6.65 8.63 8.46
CA VAL A 170 6.24 8.56 7.05
C VAL A 170 7.46 8.74 6.17
N ALA A 171 7.73 7.77 5.30
CA ALA A 171 8.81 7.83 4.33
C ALA A 171 8.32 8.20 2.93
N GLY A 172 8.90 9.26 2.37
CA GLY A 172 8.66 9.75 1.01
C GLY A 172 7.97 11.12 0.97
N GLY A 173 8.75 12.19 0.81
CA GLY A 173 8.25 13.57 0.67
C GLY A 173 7.66 13.95 -0.70
N GLY A 174 7.11 13.02 -1.47
CA GLY A 174 6.30 13.34 -2.67
C GLY A 174 4.84 13.67 -2.29
N PHE A 175 3.95 13.87 -3.27
CA PHE A 175 2.53 14.18 -3.01
C PHE A 175 1.88 13.20 -2.01
N SER A 176 1.96 11.89 -2.27
CA SER A 176 1.29 10.88 -1.44
C SER A 176 1.78 10.89 0.01
N GLY A 177 3.09 10.98 0.26
CA GLY A 177 3.59 10.97 1.63
C GLY A 177 3.40 12.30 2.36
N VAL A 178 3.41 13.42 1.64
CA VAL A 178 3.08 14.73 2.22
C VAL A 178 1.60 14.85 2.58
N GLU A 179 0.70 14.34 1.73
CA GLU A 179 -0.73 14.31 2.04
C GLU A 179 -1.01 13.32 3.19
N ALA A 180 -0.39 12.12 3.16
CA ALA A 180 -0.56 11.13 4.23
C ALA A 180 -0.05 11.63 5.59
N VAL A 181 1.14 12.25 5.66
CA VAL A 181 1.69 12.76 6.93
C VAL A 181 0.89 13.94 7.46
N ALA A 182 0.33 14.77 6.58
CA ALA A 182 -0.53 15.88 6.98
C ALA A 182 -1.84 15.39 7.60
N GLU A 183 -2.55 14.49 6.91
CA GLU A 183 -3.80 13.91 7.42
C GLU A 183 -3.58 13.07 8.67
N LEU A 184 -2.48 12.29 8.73
CA LEU A 184 -2.08 11.55 9.91
C LEU A 184 -1.84 12.47 11.11
N ASN A 185 -1.04 13.54 10.93
CA ASN A 185 -0.72 14.49 12.00
C ASN A 185 -1.98 15.16 12.55
N ASP A 186 -2.91 15.54 11.68
CA ASP A 186 -4.16 16.16 12.08
C ASP A 186 -5.07 15.18 12.81
N PHE A 187 -5.18 13.95 12.30
CA PHE A 187 -5.99 12.90 12.91
C PHE A 187 -5.47 12.51 14.29
N VAL A 188 -4.21 12.13 14.41
CA VAL A 188 -3.64 11.63 15.67
C VAL A 188 -3.72 12.66 16.78
N ARG A 189 -3.46 13.94 16.47
CA ARG A 189 -3.50 15.03 17.46
C ARG A 189 -4.92 15.39 17.89
N THR A 190 -5.90 15.14 17.01
CA THR A 190 -7.32 15.35 17.34
C THR A 190 -7.88 14.17 18.11
N ALA A 191 -7.62 12.94 17.65
CA ALA A 191 -8.04 11.69 18.28
C ALA A 191 -7.47 11.55 19.70
N ALA A 192 -6.21 11.93 19.93
CA ALA A 192 -5.56 11.90 21.24
C ALA A 192 -6.37 12.60 22.36
N ARG A 193 -7.22 13.57 22.03
CA ARG A 193 -8.07 14.27 23.02
C ARG A 193 -9.13 13.38 23.67
N ALA A 194 -9.45 12.24 23.05
CA ALA A 194 -10.39 11.26 23.59
C ALA A 194 -9.73 10.28 24.58
N PHE A 195 -8.40 10.22 24.61
CA PHE A 195 -7.62 9.33 25.47
C PHE A 195 -7.22 10.07 26.76
N ARG A 196 -7.29 9.38 27.90
CA ARG A 196 -7.16 10.04 29.22
C ARG A 196 -5.72 10.38 29.57
N ASN A 197 -4.80 9.52 29.15
CA ASN A 197 -3.41 9.53 29.55
C ASN A 197 -2.49 9.98 28.41
N VAL A 198 -2.95 10.10 27.16
CA VAL A 198 -2.11 10.54 26.03
C VAL A 198 -2.03 12.07 25.96
N MET A 199 -0.84 12.63 26.15
CA MET A 199 -0.60 14.08 25.99
C MET A 199 -0.18 14.43 24.57
N ARG A 200 -0.62 15.60 24.08
CA ARG A 200 -0.39 16.03 22.69
C ARG A 200 1.10 16.28 22.40
N GLU A 201 1.85 16.67 23.43
CA GLU A 201 3.26 17.03 23.38
C GLU A 201 4.15 15.79 23.19
N GLU A 202 3.67 14.61 23.57
CA GLU A 202 4.37 13.34 23.42
C GLU A 202 4.31 12.79 21.99
N ILE A 203 3.33 13.27 21.21
CA ILE A 203 3.08 12.83 19.84
C ILE A 203 4.11 13.44 18.89
N ARG A 204 4.90 12.55 18.29
CA ARG A 204 5.91 12.89 17.29
C ARG A 204 5.50 12.34 15.93
N VAL A 205 5.48 13.20 14.92
CA VAL A 205 5.18 12.82 13.54
C VAL A 205 6.36 13.23 12.68
N ILE A 206 7.01 12.26 12.03
CA ILE A 206 8.27 12.45 11.32
C ILE A 206 8.08 12.14 9.83
N LEU A 207 8.42 13.09 8.96
CA LEU A 207 8.50 12.89 7.52
C LEU A 207 9.96 12.73 7.09
N LEU A 208 10.31 11.57 6.56
CA LEU A 208 11.63 11.28 5.99
C LEU A 208 11.62 11.51 4.48
N HIS A 209 12.60 12.26 3.97
CA HIS A 209 12.76 12.48 2.54
C HIS A 209 14.22 12.47 2.10
N ALA A 210 14.49 11.81 0.98
CA ALA A 210 15.84 11.56 0.48
C ALA A 210 16.51 12.79 -0.16
N GLN A 211 15.74 13.84 -0.47
CA GLN A 211 16.20 15.07 -1.10
C GLN A 211 16.11 16.27 -0.15
N GLY A 212 16.65 17.40 -0.58
CA GLY A 212 16.66 18.65 0.19
C GLY A 212 15.36 19.46 0.16
N LEU A 213 14.28 18.97 -0.46
CA LEU A 213 12.99 19.66 -0.52
C LEU A 213 11.84 18.66 -0.76
N ILE A 214 10.77 18.77 0.01
CA ILE A 214 9.54 17.99 -0.21
C ILE A 214 8.75 18.53 -1.40
N LEU A 215 7.85 17.73 -1.98
CA LEU A 215 7.10 18.06 -3.19
C LEU A 215 8.00 18.61 -4.31
N PRO A 216 9.09 17.91 -4.69
CA PRO A 216 10.03 18.38 -5.70
C PRO A 216 9.37 18.62 -7.07
N GLU A 217 8.16 18.10 -7.29
CA GLU A 217 7.37 18.32 -8.48
C GLU A 217 6.70 19.71 -8.54
N LEU A 218 6.61 20.42 -7.42
CA LEU A 218 6.05 21.76 -7.33
C LEU A 218 7.13 22.85 -7.53
N PRO A 219 6.74 24.07 -7.95
CA PRO A 219 7.63 25.21 -7.91
C PRO A 219 8.21 25.39 -6.49
N LYS A 220 9.52 25.65 -6.41
CA LYS A 220 10.29 25.78 -5.16
C LYS A 220 9.57 26.59 -4.07
N SER A 221 8.99 27.74 -4.44
CA SER A 221 8.26 28.62 -3.51
C SER A 221 7.05 27.95 -2.84
N LEU A 222 6.32 27.08 -3.55
CA LEU A 222 5.17 26.35 -3.00
C LEU A 222 5.62 25.18 -2.11
N ALA A 223 6.68 24.49 -2.52
CA ALA A 223 7.30 23.43 -1.71
C ALA A 223 7.84 23.99 -0.38
N GLU A 224 8.53 25.13 -0.39
CA GLU A 224 9.01 25.82 0.81
C GLU A 224 7.86 26.31 1.70
N PHE A 225 6.75 26.75 1.10
CA PHE A 225 5.54 27.07 1.85
C PHE A 225 4.99 25.83 2.56
N ALA A 226 4.83 24.71 1.84
CA ALA A 226 4.33 23.46 2.41
C ALA A 226 5.21 22.98 3.57
N GLN A 227 6.53 23.00 3.39
CA GLN A 227 7.49 22.60 4.42
C GLN A 227 7.35 23.45 5.69
N ARG A 228 7.30 24.79 5.55
CA ARG A 228 7.11 25.70 6.69
C ARG A 228 5.78 25.49 7.40
N LEU A 229 4.71 25.24 6.64
CA LEU A 229 3.38 25.01 7.20
C LEU A 229 3.34 23.71 8.02
N LEU A 230 3.87 22.61 7.48
CA LEU A 230 3.90 21.32 8.17
C LEU A 230 4.77 21.36 9.43
N VAL A 231 5.94 21.99 9.38
CA VAL A 231 6.79 22.21 10.57
C VAL A 231 6.04 23.02 11.62
N LYS A 232 5.35 24.11 11.23
CA LYS A 232 4.52 24.92 12.13
C LYS A 232 3.38 24.10 12.77
N ARG A 233 2.92 23.03 12.10
CA ARG A 233 1.87 22.11 12.57
C ARG A 233 2.40 20.94 13.42
N GLY A 234 3.70 20.91 13.70
CA GLY A 234 4.33 19.90 14.55
C GLY A 234 4.76 18.63 13.82
N VAL A 235 4.97 18.70 12.49
CA VAL A 235 5.63 17.63 11.72
C VAL A 235 7.14 17.87 11.71
N GLU A 236 7.91 16.88 12.17
CA GLU A 236 9.37 16.86 12.08
C GLU A 236 9.79 16.42 10.67
N ILE A 237 10.36 17.33 9.87
CA ILE A 237 10.79 17.00 8.50
C ILE A 237 12.30 16.76 8.47
N ARG A 238 12.70 15.52 8.13
CA ARG A 238 14.10 15.13 7.97
C ARG A 238 14.42 14.95 6.49
N LEU A 239 15.07 15.97 5.94
CA LEU A 239 15.55 16.00 4.55
C LEU A 239 16.89 15.27 4.42
N ASN A 240 17.26 14.93 3.18
CA ASN A 240 18.47 14.15 2.86
C ASN A 240 18.60 12.86 3.70
N THR A 241 17.48 12.31 4.16
CA THR A 241 17.41 11.17 5.06
C THR A 241 16.69 10.04 4.35
N ARG A 242 17.34 8.88 4.24
CA ARG A 242 16.80 7.70 3.53
C ARG A 242 16.48 6.61 4.53
N LEU A 243 15.29 6.02 4.37
CA LEU A 243 14.92 4.78 5.04
C LEU A 243 15.72 3.62 4.43
N HIS A 244 16.36 2.83 5.28
CA HIS A 244 17.12 1.64 4.92
C HIS A 244 16.30 0.36 5.08
N GLY A 245 15.60 0.24 6.21
CA GLY A 245 14.81 -0.92 6.60
C GLY A 245 13.89 -0.62 7.78
N ALA A 246 13.28 -1.66 8.35
CA ALA A 246 12.49 -1.55 9.58
C ALA A 246 12.54 -2.82 10.41
N THR A 247 12.28 -2.66 11.70
CA THR A 247 12.00 -3.74 12.65
C THR A 247 10.58 -3.56 13.18
N ALA A 248 10.12 -4.46 14.06
CA ALA A 248 8.79 -4.35 14.66
C ALA A 248 8.59 -3.08 15.50
N ASP A 249 9.68 -2.41 15.89
CA ASP A 249 9.70 -1.30 16.83
C ASP A 249 10.54 -0.10 16.36
N ALA A 250 11.13 -0.13 15.16
CA ALA A 250 11.95 0.98 14.67
C ALA A 250 11.99 1.12 13.15
N ALA A 251 12.13 2.37 12.70
CA ALA A 251 12.55 2.70 11.34
C ALA A 251 14.09 2.82 11.30
N LEU A 252 14.73 2.06 10.42
CA LEU A 252 16.19 2.02 10.26
C LEU A 252 16.60 3.00 9.16
N LEU A 253 17.49 3.94 9.46
CA LEU A 253 17.96 4.93 8.50
C LEU A 253 19.30 4.55 7.90
N VAL A 254 19.57 5.05 6.69
CA VAL A 254 20.90 5.00 6.10
C VAL A 254 21.86 5.79 6.99
N GLY A 255 22.95 5.15 7.42
CA GLY A 255 23.89 5.70 8.41
C GLY A 255 23.77 5.07 9.81
N GLY A 256 22.82 4.14 10.01
CA GLY A 256 22.71 3.34 11.23
C GLY A 256 21.83 3.93 12.34
N GLU A 257 21.30 5.14 12.15
CA GLU A 257 20.33 5.73 13.08
C GLU A 257 19.03 4.90 13.11
N ARG A 258 18.49 4.68 14.31
CA ARG A 258 17.21 4.01 14.54
C ARG A 258 16.21 5.01 15.12
N ILE A 259 15.02 5.09 14.53
CA ILE A 259 13.91 5.88 15.07
C ILE A 259 12.88 4.92 15.67
N PRO A 260 12.72 4.85 17.01
CA PRO A 260 11.70 4.01 17.63
C PRO A 260 10.30 4.41 17.16
N THR A 261 9.54 3.46 16.63
CA THR A 261 8.18 3.67 16.14
C THR A 261 7.42 2.35 16.01
N ARG A 262 6.13 2.35 16.31
CA ARG A 262 5.21 1.22 16.02
C ARG A 262 4.35 1.48 14.76
N THR A 263 4.52 2.63 14.11
CA THR A 263 3.77 3.04 12.92
C THR A 263 4.72 3.66 11.90
N LEU A 264 5.17 2.84 10.96
CA LEU A 264 5.96 3.26 9.81
C LEU A 264 5.11 3.18 8.55
N VAL A 265 4.90 4.31 7.88
CA VAL A 265 4.25 4.38 6.58
C VAL A 265 5.32 4.59 5.51
N SER A 266 5.26 3.82 4.43
CA SER A 266 6.15 4.04 3.30
C SER A 266 5.39 4.22 1.99
N THR A 267 5.62 5.36 1.36
CA THR A 267 5.10 5.69 0.02
C THR A 267 6.11 5.39 -1.09
N VAL A 268 7.28 4.86 -0.72
CA VAL A 268 8.41 4.57 -1.61
C VAL A 268 9.13 3.26 -1.19
N PRO A 269 9.80 2.58 -2.13
CA PRO A 269 9.87 2.83 -3.55
C PRO A 269 8.66 2.26 -4.31
N SER A 270 8.40 2.86 -5.47
CA SER A 270 7.49 2.27 -6.47
C SER A 270 8.30 1.44 -7.45
N ALA A 271 7.78 0.27 -7.83
CA ALA A 271 8.38 -0.60 -8.82
C ALA A 271 7.42 -0.84 -9.99
N PRO A 272 7.94 -1.22 -11.18
CA PRO A 272 7.12 -1.77 -12.24
C PRO A 272 6.26 -2.92 -11.74
N ASN A 273 5.05 -3.04 -12.28
CA ASN A 273 4.22 -4.21 -12.01
C ASN A 273 4.97 -5.50 -12.47
N PRO A 274 5.02 -6.58 -11.68
CA PRO A 274 5.73 -7.81 -12.06
C PRO A 274 5.34 -8.36 -13.44
N LEU A 275 4.04 -8.32 -13.77
CA LEU A 275 3.55 -8.74 -15.10
C LEU A 275 4.15 -7.91 -16.23
N VAL A 276 4.37 -6.61 -15.99
CA VAL A 276 5.03 -5.71 -16.94
C VAL A 276 6.53 -6.01 -17.01
N ALA A 277 7.15 -6.30 -15.86
CA ALA A 277 8.57 -6.67 -15.80
C ALA A 277 8.87 -7.97 -16.58
N GLU A 278 7.95 -8.92 -16.60
CA GLU A 278 8.11 -10.21 -17.31
C GLU A 278 7.91 -10.14 -18.84
N LEU A 279 7.15 -9.16 -19.35
CA LEU A 279 6.87 -9.02 -20.78
C LEU A 279 8.13 -8.84 -21.62
N GLN A 280 8.33 -9.64 -22.67
CA GLN A 280 9.50 -9.55 -23.54
C GLN A 280 9.32 -8.44 -24.60
N VAL A 281 9.22 -7.18 -24.13
CA VAL A 281 9.03 -5.98 -24.95
C VAL A 281 10.03 -4.91 -24.56
N LYS A 282 10.29 -3.95 -25.44
CA LYS A 282 11.18 -2.82 -25.13
C LYS A 282 10.67 -2.03 -23.93
N LYS A 283 11.56 -1.78 -22.96
CA LYS A 283 11.27 -1.02 -21.74
C LYS A 283 12.31 0.06 -21.49
N GLU A 284 11.87 1.15 -20.86
CA GLU A 284 12.72 2.24 -20.39
C GLU A 284 12.36 2.49 -18.92
N LYS A 285 13.36 2.46 -18.02
CA LYS A 285 13.16 2.55 -16.56
C LYS A 285 12.04 1.62 -16.03
N GLY A 286 11.98 0.41 -16.58
CA GLY A 286 11.00 -0.62 -16.21
C GLY A 286 9.57 -0.43 -16.75
N ARG A 287 9.32 0.59 -17.58
CA ARG A 287 8.01 0.86 -18.20
C ARG A 287 8.02 0.49 -19.68
N ILE A 288 6.88 0.06 -20.22
CA ILE A 288 6.72 -0.37 -21.62
C ILE A 288 6.91 0.83 -22.54
N VAL A 289 7.86 0.77 -23.47
CA VAL A 289 8.03 1.83 -24.48
C VAL A 289 6.89 1.76 -25.48
N VAL A 290 6.22 2.88 -25.70
CA VAL A 290 5.16 3.02 -26.71
C VAL A 290 5.52 4.07 -27.75
N ASP A 291 4.89 3.97 -28.91
CA ASP A 291 4.96 4.98 -29.95
C ASP A 291 4.11 6.23 -29.61
N ARG A 292 4.10 7.21 -30.52
CA ARG A 292 3.31 8.43 -30.38
C ARG A 292 1.79 8.20 -30.31
N HIS A 293 1.30 7.05 -30.76
CA HIS A 293 -0.11 6.66 -30.72
C HIS A 293 -0.45 5.84 -29.49
N LEU A 294 0.52 5.56 -28.61
CA LEU A 294 0.43 4.70 -27.42
C LEU A 294 0.41 3.19 -27.72
N GLN A 295 0.90 2.78 -28.89
CA GLN A 295 1.05 1.38 -29.31
C GLN A 295 2.42 0.83 -28.93
N LEU A 296 2.49 -0.48 -28.72
CA LEU A 296 3.76 -1.19 -28.68
C LEU A 296 4.31 -1.28 -30.13
N PRO A 297 5.58 -0.88 -30.37
CA PRO A 297 6.16 -0.91 -31.72
C PRO A 297 6.08 -2.27 -32.43
N ASP A 298 6.33 -3.36 -31.69
CA ASP A 298 6.36 -4.73 -32.23
C ASP A 298 4.99 -5.43 -32.18
N HIS A 299 4.00 -4.81 -31.55
CA HIS A 299 2.66 -5.37 -31.36
C HIS A 299 1.60 -4.29 -31.62
N PRO A 300 1.21 -4.06 -32.89
CA PRO A 300 0.34 -2.95 -33.27
C PRO A 300 -1.10 -3.08 -32.74
N ASP A 301 -1.49 -4.24 -32.22
CA ASP A 301 -2.79 -4.48 -31.60
C ASP A 301 -2.77 -4.24 -30.08
N VAL A 302 -1.60 -3.95 -29.51
CA VAL A 302 -1.37 -3.80 -28.08
C VAL A 302 -1.01 -2.35 -27.76
N TRP A 303 -1.62 -1.82 -26.70
CA TRP A 303 -1.51 -0.45 -26.24
C TRP A 303 -1.09 -0.44 -24.77
N ALA A 304 -0.35 0.56 -24.33
CA ALA A 304 -0.03 0.74 -22.92
C ALA A 304 -0.23 2.19 -22.47
N VAL A 305 -0.83 2.37 -21.30
CA VAL A 305 -1.17 3.69 -20.74
C VAL A 305 -0.94 3.76 -19.24
N GLY A 306 -0.80 4.98 -18.71
CA GLY A 306 -0.55 5.22 -17.29
C GLY A 306 0.87 4.83 -16.86
N ASP A 307 1.04 4.56 -15.57
CA ASP A 307 2.36 4.44 -14.95
C ASP A 307 3.19 3.23 -15.42
N CYS A 308 2.57 2.25 -16.08
CA CYS A 308 3.28 1.13 -16.70
C CYS A 308 3.86 1.46 -18.08
N ALA A 309 3.52 2.60 -18.67
CA ALA A 309 3.97 3.01 -20.00
C ALA A 309 5.03 4.11 -19.93
N TRP A 310 6.04 4.01 -20.79
CA TRP A 310 6.99 5.06 -21.10
C TRP A 310 6.49 5.83 -22.30
N VAL A 311 5.73 6.90 -22.03
CA VAL A 311 5.13 7.76 -23.05
C VAL A 311 5.98 9.03 -23.19
N VAL A 312 6.32 9.38 -24.43
CA VAL A 312 6.94 10.67 -24.75
C VAL A 312 5.86 11.58 -25.33
N ASP A 313 5.73 12.78 -24.79
CA ASP A 313 4.76 13.76 -25.29
C ASP A 313 5.18 14.25 -26.69
N ALA A 314 4.29 14.13 -27.68
CA ALA A 314 4.62 14.48 -29.07
C ALA A 314 4.91 15.98 -29.28
N LYS A 315 4.48 16.85 -28.36
CA LYS A 315 4.67 18.30 -28.45
C LYS A 315 5.92 18.77 -27.72
N SER A 316 6.18 18.29 -26.50
CA SER A 316 7.38 18.68 -25.74
C SER A 316 8.60 17.82 -26.03
N GLY A 317 8.42 16.59 -26.52
CA GLY A 317 9.50 15.61 -26.66
C GLY A 317 10.00 15.03 -25.32
N GLU A 318 9.34 15.37 -24.21
CA GLU A 318 9.73 14.93 -22.88
C GLU A 318 8.90 13.71 -22.42
N PRO A 319 9.47 12.83 -21.57
CA PRO A 319 8.71 11.75 -20.96
C PRO A 319 7.55 12.27 -20.08
N CYS A 320 6.37 11.70 -20.24
CA CYS A 320 5.22 12.04 -19.42
C CYS A 320 5.42 11.60 -17.96
N PRO A 321 5.08 12.45 -16.97
CA PRO A 321 5.13 12.06 -15.57
C PRO A 321 4.01 11.06 -15.20
N PRO A 322 4.24 10.17 -14.21
CA PRO A 322 3.27 9.18 -13.77
C PRO A 322 2.18 9.81 -12.89
N THR A 323 1.19 10.47 -13.52
CA THR A 323 0.09 11.12 -12.79
C THR A 323 -1.27 10.72 -13.35
N ALA A 324 -2.29 10.72 -12.48
CA ALA A 324 -3.67 10.43 -12.86
C ALA A 324 -4.21 11.34 -14.00
N GLN A 325 -3.71 12.57 -14.09
CA GLN A 325 -4.03 13.49 -15.19
C GLN A 325 -3.52 12.97 -16.54
N HIS A 326 -2.27 12.51 -16.59
CA HIS A 326 -1.69 11.93 -17.81
C HIS A 326 -2.36 10.60 -18.12
N ALA A 327 -2.53 9.72 -17.12
CA ALA A 327 -3.18 8.42 -17.31
C ALA A 327 -4.58 8.55 -17.93
N THR A 328 -5.41 9.48 -17.43
CA THR A 328 -6.75 9.75 -17.98
C THR A 328 -6.70 10.28 -19.41
N ARG A 329 -5.71 11.10 -19.75
CA ARG A 329 -5.57 11.67 -21.10
C ARG A 329 -5.01 10.66 -22.10
N GLN A 330 -4.04 9.86 -21.67
CA GLN A 330 -3.50 8.73 -22.43
C GLN A 330 -4.60 7.71 -22.69
N ALA A 331 -5.41 7.37 -21.69
CA ALA A 331 -6.58 6.50 -21.83
C ALA A 331 -7.56 6.98 -22.92
N LYS A 332 -7.87 8.28 -22.93
CA LYS A 332 -8.72 8.88 -23.97
C LYS A 332 -8.10 8.75 -25.36
N CYS A 333 -6.82 9.08 -25.50
CA CYS A 333 -6.10 8.98 -26.78
C CYS A 333 -6.02 7.53 -27.28
N ALA A 334 -5.67 6.58 -26.40
CA ALA A 334 -5.65 5.16 -26.73
C ALA A 334 -7.03 4.66 -27.17
N ALA A 335 -8.11 5.04 -26.47
CA ALA A 335 -9.48 4.70 -26.87
C ALA A 335 -9.86 5.28 -28.25
N GLU A 336 -9.50 6.53 -28.54
CA GLU A 336 -9.70 7.14 -29.86
C GLU A 336 -8.93 6.38 -30.95
N ASN A 337 -7.68 5.99 -30.67
CA ASN A 337 -6.83 5.27 -31.62
C ASN A 337 -7.27 3.82 -31.84
N ILE A 338 -7.77 3.15 -30.80
CA ILE A 338 -8.39 1.82 -30.91
C ILE A 338 -9.66 1.90 -31.76
N ALA A 339 -10.54 2.87 -31.48
CA ALA A 339 -11.75 3.07 -32.27
C ALA A 339 -11.43 3.40 -33.74
N ALA A 340 -10.38 4.19 -33.99
CA ALA A 340 -9.89 4.45 -35.34
C ALA A 340 -9.37 3.17 -36.00
N ALA A 341 -8.56 2.36 -35.30
CA ALA A 341 -8.03 1.11 -35.82
C ALA A 341 -9.15 0.12 -36.21
N ILE A 342 -10.16 -0.04 -35.36
CA ILE A 342 -11.34 -0.89 -35.64
C ILE A 342 -12.10 -0.43 -36.89
N ARG A 343 -12.12 0.87 -37.14
CA ARG A 343 -12.83 1.48 -38.29
C ARG A 343 -11.95 1.67 -39.53
N GLY A 344 -10.67 1.33 -39.48
CA GLY A 344 -9.70 1.59 -40.55
C GLY A 344 -9.37 3.08 -40.75
N GLY A 345 -9.53 3.91 -39.72
CA GLY A 345 -9.25 5.34 -39.74
C GLY A 345 -7.82 5.71 -39.31
N ALA A 346 -7.48 7.00 -39.46
CA ALA A 346 -6.19 7.53 -39.03
C ALA A 346 -6.10 7.68 -37.50
N LYS A 347 -4.95 7.29 -36.94
CA LYS A 347 -4.62 7.44 -35.51
C LYS A 347 -4.14 8.87 -35.21
N ARG A 348 -4.19 9.25 -33.94
CA ARG A 348 -3.79 10.55 -33.42
C ARG A 348 -2.59 10.43 -32.48
N ASP A 349 -1.70 11.42 -32.58
CA ASP A 349 -0.56 11.56 -31.70
C ASP A 349 -1.01 11.99 -30.29
N PHE A 350 -0.40 11.40 -29.27
CA PHE A 350 -0.60 11.82 -27.89
C PHE A 350 0.20 13.09 -27.60
N SER A 351 -0.51 14.15 -27.21
CA SER A 351 0.09 15.33 -26.58
C SER A 351 -0.83 15.87 -25.50
N PHE A 352 -0.25 16.29 -24.39
CA PHE A 352 -0.99 16.84 -23.26
C PHE A 352 -0.16 17.84 -22.48
N LYS A 353 -0.70 19.06 -22.35
CA LYS A 353 -0.20 20.05 -21.41
C LYS A 353 -1.05 19.99 -20.13
N ALA A 354 -0.41 19.63 -19.01
CA ALA A 354 -1.08 19.65 -17.71
C ALA A 354 -1.57 21.07 -17.36
N LEU A 355 -2.76 21.17 -16.77
CA LEU A 355 -3.40 22.45 -16.42
C LEU A 355 -2.93 23.01 -15.08
N GLY A 356 -2.27 22.18 -14.27
CA GLY A 356 -1.82 22.52 -12.94
C GLY A 356 -1.51 21.31 -12.07
N LYS A 357 -0.93 21.57 -10.90
CA LYS A 357 -0.60 20.60 -9.84
C LYS A 357 -1.15 21.10 -8.52
N MET A 358 -1.72 20.22 -7.71
CA MET A 358 -2.30 20.57 -6.42
C MET A 358 -2.05 19.45 -5.43
N GLY A 359 -1.82 19.78 -4.17
CA GLY A 359 -1.67 18.82 -3.07
C GLY A 359 -2.30 19.35 -1.80
N SER A 360 -3.00 18.47 -1.06
CA SER A 360 -3.53 18.80 0.26
C SER A 360 -2.42 18.85 1.30
N LEU A 361 -2.57 19.69 2.33
CA LEU A 361 -1.64 19.82 3.45
C LEU A 361 -2.35 19.66 4.81
N GLY A 362 -3.56 19.09 4.83
CA GLY A 362 -4.40 18.97 6.03
C GLY A 362 -4.98 20.31 6.51
N HIS A 363 -5.79 20.31 7.57
CA HIS A 363 -6.34 21.47 8.28
C HIS A 363 -6.72 22.64 7.37
N HIS A 364 -7.59 22.36 6.40
CA HIS A 364 -8.10 23.36 5.44
C HIS A 364 -7.01 24.13 4.67
N SER A 365 -5.88 23.48 4.36
CA SER A 365 -4.77 24.09 3.64
C SER A 365 -4.28 23.20 2.51
N ALA A 366 -3.93 23.82 1.39
CA ALA A 366 -3.37 23.13 0.24
C ALA A 366 -2.32 24.02 -0.46
N VAL A 367 -1.62 23.43 -1.42
CA VAL A 367 -0.79 24.15 -2.39
C VAL A 367 -1.28 23.83 -3.79
N ALA A 368 -1.36 24.85 -4.63
CA ALA A 368 -1.86 24.74 -5.98
C ALA A 368 -1.07 25.62 -6.95
N GLU A 369 -0.70 25.05 -8.09
CA GLU A 369 -0.25 25.77 -9.27
C GLU A 369 -1.28 25.53 -10.37
N VAL A 370 -1.98 26.57 -10.81
CA VAL A 370 -3.05 26.48 -11.81
C VAL A 370 -2.84 27.57 -12.86
N PHE A 371 -2.70 27.19 -14.13
CA PHE A 371 -2.36 28.13 -15.22
C PHE A 371 -1.15 29.04 -14.93
N GLY A 372 -0.17 28.54 -14.17
CA GLY A 372 1.03 29.29 -13.76
C GLY A 372 0.83 30.21 -12.55
N MET A 373 -0.40 30.38 -12.06
CA MET A 373 -0.68 31.09 -10.81
C MET A 373 -0.42 30.15 -9.62
N LYS A 374 0.31 30.66 -8.63
CA LYS A 374 0.66 29.94 -7.40
C LYS A 374 -0.30 30.37 -6.28
N LEU A 375 -1.03 29.42 -5.73
CA LEU A 375 -1.98 29.61 -4.64
C LEU A 375 -1.58 28.72 -3.46
N SER A 376 -1.80 29.20 -2.24
CA SER A 376 -1.46 28.48 -1.02
C SER A 376 -2.44 28.76 0.12
N GLY A 377 -2.54 27.84 1.07
CA GLY A 377 -3.37 27.98 2.27
C GLY A 377 -4.85 27.74 1.98
N PHE A 378 -5.73 28.49 2.65
CA PHE A 378 -7.17 28.27 2.62
C PHE A 378 -7.80 28.44 1.22
N LEU A 379 -7.39 29.46 0.46
CA LEU A 379 -7.89 29.67 -0.90
C LEU A 379 -7.52 28.52 -1.84
N ALA A 380 -6.28 28.01 -1.72
CA ALA A 380 -5.85 26.84 -2.47
C ALA A 380 -6.63 25.58 -2.05
N TRP A 381 -6.94 25.43 -0.77
CA TRP A 381 -7.74 24.32 -0.26
C TRP A 381 -9.19 24.35 -0.76
N TRP A 382 -9.82 25.53 -0.76
CA TRP A 382 -11.17 25.68 -1.31
C TRP A 382 -11.22 25.37 -2.82
N LEU A 383 -10.21 25.84 -3.56
CA LEU A 383 -10.05 25.53 -4.98
C LEU A 383 -9.83 24.03 -5.21
N TRP A 384 -9.00 23.40 -4.38
CA TRP A 384 -8.74 21.95 -4.38
C TRP A 384 -10.05 21.17 -4.20
N ARG A 385 -10.86 21.50 -3.17
CA ARG A 385 -12.16 20.86 -2.92
C ARG A 385 -13.08 21.01 -4.12
N THR A 386 -13.20 22.22 -4.65
CA THR A 386 -14.07 22.52 -5.80
C THR A 386 -13.68 21.72 -7.05
N ILE A 387 -12.40 21.71 -7.43
CA ILE A 387 -11.95 21.02 -8.63
C ILE A 387 -12.10 19.50 -8.49
N TYR A 388 -11.77 18.93 -7.33
CA TYR A 388 -11.87 17.48 -7.14
C TYR A 388 -13.31 17.01 -7.02
N LEU A 389 -14.20 17.79 -6.39
CA LEU A 389 -15.63 17.54 -6.41
C LEU A 389 -16.19 17.53 -7.84
N MET A 390 -15.74 18.47 -8.69
CA MET A 390 -16.16 18.49 -10.10
C MET A 390 -15.66 17.25 -10.88
N LYS A 391 -14.46 16.76 -10.57
CA LYS A 391 -13.82 15.61 -11.25
C LYS A 391 -14.33 14.25 -10.78
N LEU A 392 -14.92 14.15 -9.60
CA LEU A 392 -15.52 12.90 -9.13
C LEU A 392 -16.59 12.40 -10.10
N PRO A 393 -16.57 11.12 -10.49
CA PRO A 393 -17.58 10.57 -11.38
C PRO A 393 -18.87 10.22 -10.62
N GLY A 394 -20.01 10.66 -11.15
CA GLY A 394 -21.34 10.43 -10.57
C GLY A 394 -21.85 11.59 -9.70
N LEU A 395 -23.14 11.94 -9.82
CA LEU A 395 -23.74 13.04 -9.07
C LEU A 395 -24.01 12.67 -7.61
N ASP A 396 -24.41 11.41 -7.37
CA ASP A 396 -24.65 10.87 -6.02
C ASP A 396 -23.41 10.94 -5.14
N ARG A 397 -22.24 10.60 -5.70
CA ARG A 397 -20.95 10.71 -5.01
C ARG A 397 -20.62 12.16 -4.67
N LYS A 398 -20.83 13.10 -5.60
CA LYS A 398 -20.56 14.52 -5.36
C LYS A 398 -21.40 15.05 -4.20
N ILE A 399 -22.68 14.70 -4.16
CA ILE A 399 -23.57 15.13 -3.07
C ILE A 399 -23.05 14.59 -1.73
N ARG A 400 -22.73 13.29 -1.65
CA ARG A 400 -22.25 12.65 -0.41
C ARG A 400 -20.94 13.28 0.10
N VAL A 401 -19.94 13.40 -0.78
CA VAL A 401 -18.66 14.06 -0.44
C VAL A 401 -18.88 15.49 0.03
N ALA A 402 -19.72 16.27 -0.66
CA ALA A 402 -20.00 17.65 -0.26
C ALA A 402 -20.68 17.72 1.12
N THR A 403 -21.58 16.77 1.43
CA THR A 403 -22.21 16.65 2.75
C THR A 403 -21.18 16.29 3.82
N ASP A 404 -20.38 15.24 3.62
CA ASP A 404 -19.34 14.81 4.56
C ASP A 404 -18.36 15.95 4.86
N TRP A 405 -17.88 16.60 3.81
CA TRP A 405 -17.00 17.77 3.91
C TRP A 405 -17.60 18.98 4.65
N THR A 406 -18.93 19.10 4.67
CA THR A 406 -19.63 20.14 5.41
C THR A 406 -19.79 19.74 6.87
N LEU A 407 -20.12 18.47 7.12
CA LEU A 407 -20.28 17.93 8.47
C LEU A 407 -18.94 17.87 9.23
N ASP A 408 -17.85 17.52 8.55
CA ASP A 408 -16.47 17.50 9.08
C ASP A 408 -16.01 18.86 9.63
N LEU A 409 -16.58 19.97 9.15
CA LEU A 409 -16.28 21.30 9.70
C LEU A 409 -16.82 21.49 11.14
N ILE A 410 -17.77 20.66 11.57
CA ILE A 410 -18.55 20.84 12.80
C ILE A 410 -18.43 19.61 13.72
N LEU A 411 -18.35 18.41 13.15
CA LEU A 411 -18.32 17.15 13.88
C LEU A 411 -16.88 16.72 14.21
N PRO A 412 -16.64 16.12 15.38
CA PRO A 412 -15.35 15.52 15.69
C PRO A 412 -15.09 14.29 14.78
N PRO A 413 -13.81 13.95 14.52
CA PRO A 413 -13.48 12.75 13.76
C PRO A 413 -13.93 11.50 14.51
N ASP A 414 -14.42 10.51 13.76
CA ASP A 414 -14.75 9.20 14.31
C ASP A 414 -13.45 8.46 14.66
N ILE A 415 -13.36 7.94 15.88
CA ILE A 415 -12.21 7.17 16.39
C ILE A 415 -12.50 5.66 16.51
N THR A 416 -13.64 5.21 15.99
CA THR A 416 -14.02 3.79 16.02
C THR A 416 -13.02 2.97 15.21
N GLN A 417 -12.40 1.98 15.85
CA GLN A 417 -11.52 1.02 15.17
C GLN A 417 -12.37 -0.01 14.42
N LEU A 418 -12.17 -0.13 13.11
CA LEU A 418 -12.88 -1.12 12.29
C LEU A 418 -12.05 -2.39 12.22
N LYS A 419 -12.35 -3.38 13.06
CA LYS A 419 -11.72 -4.71 12.98
C LYS A 419 -12.32 -5.49 11.81
N THR A 420 -11.79 -5.27 10.61
CA THR A 420 -12.23 -5.94 9.37
C THR A 420 -11.40 -7.18 9.02
N GLU A 421 -10.32 -7.43 9.76
CA GLU A 421 -9.46 -8.59 9.59
C GLU A 421 -9.93 -9.72 10.49
N HIS A 422 -10.09 -10.92 9.91
CA HIS A 422 -9.85 -12.13 10.69
C HIS A 422 -8.34 -12.21 10.91
N PRO A 423 -7.84 -12.51 12.12
CA PRO A 423 -6.40 -12.64 12.34
C PRO A 423 -5.83 -13.59 11.28
N GLU A 424 -4.89 -13.09 10.46
CA GLU A 424 -4.13 -13.96 9.58
C GLU A 424 -3.34 -14.90 10.49
N GLY A 425 -3.79 -16.15 10.53
CA GLY A 425 -3.21 -17.18 11.37
C GLY A 425 -1.70 -17.37 11.26
N ILE A 426 -1.12 -16.93 10.14
CA ILE A 426 0.29 -17.08 9.82
C ILE A 426 0.78 -15.81 9.13
N ARG A 427 1.81 -15.17 9.69
CA ARG A 427 2.47 -13.97 9.14
C ARG A 427 3.98 -14.14 9.06
N ARG A 428 4.67 -13.34 8.25
CA ARG A 428 6.15 -13.26 8.24
C ARG A 428 6.62 -12.20 9.24
N ALA A 429 7.79 -12.41 9.84
CA ALA A 429 8.46 -11.40 10.67
C ALA A 429 9.99 -11.45 10.48
N HIS A 430 10.64 -10.30 10.64
CA HIS A 430 12.08 -10.13 10.57
C HIS A 430 12.62 -9.50 11.86
N PHE A 431 13.78 -9.99 12.32
CA PHE A 431 14.51 -9.51 13.49
C PHE A 431 15.99 -9.29 13.15
N GLU A 432 16.56 -8.16 13.56
CA GLU A 432 18.00 -7.85 13.38
C GLU A 432 18.86 -8.60 14.41
N PRO A 433 20.20 -8.72 14.23
CA PRO A 433 21.08 -9.34 15.24
C PRO A 433 20.92 -8.70 16.64
N ASP A 434 20.98 -9.55 17.67
CA ASP A 434 20.83 -9.21 19.09
C ASP A 434 19.44 -8.72 19.54
N GLU A 435 18.43 -8.75 18.67
CA GLU A 435 17.04 -8.46 19.03
C GLU A 435 16.40 -9.60 19.85
N ILE A 436 15.69 -9.23 20.92
CA ILE A 436 14.97 -10.19 21.75
C ILE A 436 13.57 -10.36 21.17
N ILE A 437 13.28 -11.58 20.73
CA ILE A 437 12.01 -11.94 20.07
C ILE A 437 10.90 -12.05 21.11
N PHE A 438 11.18 -12.68 22.25
CA PHE A 438 10.37 -12.66 23.46
C PHE A 438 11.21 -13.04 24.68
N ARG A 439 10.72 -12.69 25.87
CA ARG A 439 11.36 -12.95 27.16
C ARG A 439 10.71 -14.10 27.90
N GLU A 440 11.49 -14.74 28.76
CA GLU A 440 10.97 -15.64 29.78
C GLU A 440 9.92 -14.90 30.64
N GLY A 441 8.75 -15.51 30.83
CA GLY A 441 7.62 -14.93 31.54
C GLY A 441 6.57 -14.23 30.65
N ASP A 442 6.88 -13.96 29.37
CA ASP A 442 5.91 -13.37 28.44
C ASP A 442 4.74 -14.32 28.18
N ARG A 443 3.61 -13.82 27.67
CA ARG A 443 2.49 -14.68 27.26
C ARG A 443 2.86 -15.48 26.00
N GLY A 444 2.47 -16.75 25.94
CA GLY A 444 2.50 -17.54 24.71
C GLY A 444 1.39 -17.10 23.76
N ASP A 445 1.68 -16.37 22.69
CA ASP A 445 0.67 -15.87 21.75
C ASP A 445 0.99 -16.22 20.30
N VAL A 446 2.24 -16.57 20.03
CA VAL A 446 2.77 -16.85 18.68
C VAL A 446 3.77 -18.01 18.73
N LEU A 447 3.66 -18.93 17.78
CA LEU A 447 4.69 -19.90 17.42
C LEU A 447 5.55 -19.30 16.30
N TYR A 448 6.86 -19.42 16.39
CA TYR A 448 7.76 -18.97 15.33
C TYR A 448 8.43 -20.17 14.66
N VAL A 449 8.52 -20.16 13.34
CA VAL A 449 9.29 -21.12 12.53
C VAL A 449 10.41 -20.36 11.84
N LEU A 450 11.67 -20.71 12.09
CA LEU A 450 12.81 -20.09 11.42
C LEU A 450 12.81 -20.45 9.94
N VAL A 451 12.83 -19.42 9.09
CA VAL A 451 13.00 -19.55 7.64
C VAL A 451 14.47 -19.32 7.28
N ASP A 452 15.12 -18.37 7.94
CA ASP A 452 16.52 -17.98 7.71
C ASP A 452 17.12 -17.34 8.99
N GLY A 453 18.45 -17.41 9.13
CA GLY A 453 19.19 -16.92 10.30
C GLY A 453 19.28 -17.89 11.49
N GLU A 454 19.88 -17.44 12.59
CA GLU A 454 20.04 -18.22 13.82
C GLU A 454 19.52 -17.46 15.05
N VAL A 455 18.88 -18.18 15.99
CA VAL A 455 18.45 -17.63 17.28
C VAL A 455 19.06 -18.43 18.43
N GLU A 456 19.26 -17.78 19.56
CA GLU A 456 19.70 -18.37 20.82
C GLU A 456 18.55 -18.34 21.84
N VAL A 457 18.31 -19.50 22.47
CA VAL A 457 17.34 -19.68 23.54
C VAL A 457 18.10 -19.70 24.85
N THR A 458 17.76 -18.78 25.75
CA THR A 458 18.41 -18.59 27.05
C THR A 458 17.38 -18.66 28.17
N LYS A 459 17.76 -19.20 29.32
CA LYS A 459 16.92 -19.25 30.51
C LYS A 459 17.67 -18.69 31.71
N ARG A 460 16.99 -17.90 32.53
CA ARG A 460 17.61 -17.34 33.73
C ARG A 460 17.64 -18.40 34.83
N VAL A 461 18.85 -18.78 35.25
CA VAL A 461 19.05 -19.73 36.35
C VAL A 461 19.50 -18.94 37.59
N PRO A 462 18.79 -19.04 38.74
CA PRO A 462 19.20 -18.39 39.98
C PRO A 462 20.65 -18.72 40.34
N GLY A 463 21.48 -17.70 40.52
CA GLY A 463 22.90 -17.83 40.88
C GLY A 463 23.87 -18.07 39.72
N GLN A 464 23.40 -18.43 38.52
CA GLN A 464 24.24 -18.63 37.32
C GLN A 464 24.01 -17.60 36.21
N GLY A 465 22.96 -16.78 36.32
CA GLY A 465 22.60 -15.79 35.30
C GLY A 465 21.88 -16.44 34.11
N ASP A 466 22.00 -15.85 32.93
CA ASP A 466 21.32 -16.34 31.73
C ASP A 466 22.14 -17.47 31.10
N VAL A 467 21.60 -18.69 31.11
CA VAL A 467 22.24 -19.90 30.57
C VAL A 467 21.68 -20.19 29.18
N VAL A 468 22.56 -20.42 28.21
CA VAL A 468 22.17 -20.81 26.85
C VAL A 468 21.67 -22.26 26.87
N LEU A 469 20.39 -22.45 26.56
CA LEU A 469 19.77 -23.77 26.45
C LEU A 469 20.03 -24.40 25.08
N ARG A 470 19.87 -23.62 24.01
CA ARG A 470 19.97 -24.11 22.63
C ARG A 470 20.18 -22.97 21.65
N ARG A 471 20.77 -23.28 20.49
CA ARG A 471 20.74 -22.44 19.29
C ARG A 471 19.91 -23.13 18.22
N LEU A 472 19.03 -22.37 17.58
CA LEU A 472 18.11 -22.89 16.56
C LEU A 472 18.47 -22.35 15.19
N ARG A 473 18.25 -23.18 14.18
CA ARG A 473 18.59 -22.96 12.78
C ARG A 473 17.36 -22.99 11.87
N PRO A 474 17.50 -22.61 10.57
CA PRO A 474 16.40 -22.64 9.62
C PRO A 474 15.70 -24.00 9.56
N GLY A 475 14.36 -23.99 9.59
CA GLY A 475 13.51 -25.16 9.66
C GLY A 475 13.06 -25.55 11.08
N GLU A 476 13.72 -25.04 12.12
CA GLU A 476 13.30 -25.26 13.51
C GLU A 476 12.27 -24.24 13.98
N CYS A 477 11.45 -24.60 14.97
CA CYS A 477 10.45 -23.71 15.56
C CYS A 477 10.74 -23.40 17.04
N PHE A 478 10.19 -22.30 17.55
CA PHE A 478 10.28 -21.92 18.96
C PHE A 478 9.02 -21.19 19.43
N GLY A 479 8.76 -21.28 20.73
CA GLY A 479 7.60 -20.67 21.37
C GLY A 479 6.37 -21.57 21.47
N GLU A 480 6.45 -22.81 20.96
CA GLU A 480 5.40 -23.83 20.99
C GLU A 480 5.02 -24.24 22.41
N ILE A 481 5.98 -24.31 23.35
CA ILE A 481 5.74 -24.79 24.72
C ILE A 481 4.61 -23.99 25.36
N ALA A 482 4.70 -22.66 25.31
CA ALA A 482 3.72 -21.76 25.93
C ALA A 482 2.33 -21.78 25.25
N LEU A 483 2.26 -22.25 24.00
CA LEU A 483 0.99 -22.41 23.28
C LEU A 483 0.32 -23.75 23.58
N VAL A 484 1.10 -24.81 23.76
CA VAL A 484 0.59 -26.15 24.08
C VAL A 484 0.29 -26.32 25.57
N SER A 485 1.16 -25.83 26.45
CA SER A 485 0.99 -25.96 27.91
C SER A 485 0.08 -24.90 28.53
N GLU A 486 -0.29 -23.88 27.75
CA GLU A 486 -1.00 -22.67 28.20
C GLU A 486 -0.31 -21.91 29.33
N GLN A 487 1.00 -22.09 29.51
CA GLN A 487 1.83 -21.35 30.47
C GLN A 487 2.55 -20.17 29.81
N ALA A 488 3.19 -19.32 30.63
CA ALA A 488 4.08 -18.27 30.15
C ALA A 488 5.31 -18.84 29.40
N ARG A 489 5.98 -18.02 28.60
CA ARG A 489 7.23 -18.38 27.89
C ARG A 489 8.26 -18.86 28.90
N SER A 490 8.80 -20.06 28.69
CA SER A 490 9.74 -20.72 29.61
C SER A 490 11.20 -20.28 29.46
N ALA A 491 11.51 -19.47 28.44
CA ALA A 491 12.86 -19.01 28.10
C ALA A 491 12.78 -17.70 27.29
N THR A 492 13.89 -16.96 27.27
CA THR A 492 14.12 -15.79 26.42
C THR A 492 14.74 -16.23 25.10
N VAL A 493 14.25 -15.72 23.97
CA VAL A 493 14.81 -15.98 22.65
C VAL A 493 15.37 -14.70 22.06
N ARG A 494 16.62 -14.76 21.58
CA ARG A 494 17.35 -13.64 20.97
C ARG A 494 17.91 -14.04 19.62
N SER A 495 17.83 -13.18 18.61
CA SER A 495 18.47 -13.38 17.30
C SER A 495 19.99 -13.23 17.41
N LEU A 496 20.74 -14.14 16.77
CA LEU A 496 22.21 -14.04 16.65
C LEU A 496 22.64 -13.40 15.33
N THR A 497 21.81 -13.55 14.30
CA THR A 497 21.97 -12.92 12.98
C THR A 497 20.71 -12.14 12.62
N GLY A 498 20.67 -11.54 11.42
CA GLY A 498 19.37 -11.20 10.82
C GLY A 498 18.55 -12.48 10.66
N VAL A 499 17.33 -12.50 11.17
CA VAL A 499 16.47 -13.70 11.26
C VAL A 499 15.14 -13.42 10.58
N ASN A 500 14.71 -14.33 9.71
CA ASN A 500 13.38 -14.34 9.10
C ASN A 500 12.58 -15.52 9.63
N VAL A 501 11.35 -15.27 10.08
CA VAL A 501 10.45 -16.31 10.65
C VAL A 501 9.05 -16.26 10.04
N LEU A 502 8.38 -17.41 10.05
CA LEU A 502 6.92 -17.50 9.97
C LEU A 502 6.35 -17.53 11.40
N ALA A 503 5.59 -16.52 11.75
CA ALA A 503 4.88 -16.37 13.01
C ALA A 503 3.44 -16.87 12.85
N VAL A 504 3.08 -17.95 13.55
CA VAL A 504 1.74 -18.54 13.60
C VAL A 504 1.06 -18.10 14.88
N ASP A 505 -0.10 -17.46 14.80
CA ASP A 505 -0.82 -17.01 15.98
C ASP A 505 -1.41 -18.19 16.79
N ARG A 506 -1.77 -17.92 18.04
CA ARG A 506 -2.35 -18.91 18.94
C ARG A 506 -3.60 -19.58 18.36
N ASP A 507 -4.49 -18.83 17.73
CA ASP A 507 -5.78 -19.35 17.27
C ASP A 507 -5.60 -20.29 16.06
N ALA A 508 -4.73 -19.93 15.13
CA ALA A 508 -4.37 -20.77 13.99
C ALA A 508 -3.52 -21.97 14.41
N PHE A 509 -2.61 -21.78 15.37
CA PHE A 509 -1.91 -22.91 15.98
C PHE A 509 -2.89 -23.88 16.63
N GLN A 510 -3.83 -23.39 17.44
CA GLN A 510 -4.86 -24.22 18.08
C GLN A 510 -5.78 -24.88 17.04
N ALA A 511 -6.12 -24.21 15.95
CA ALA A 511 -6.90 -24.79 14.85
C ALA A 511 -6.12 -25.93 14.18
N LEU A 512 -4.84 -25.75 13.87
CA LEU A 512 -3.98 -26.81 13.31
C LEU A 512 -3.81 -27.96 14.31
N PHE A 513 -3.51 -27.66 15.56
CA PHE A 513 -3.27 -28.63 16.63
C PHE A 513 -4.52 -29.43 17.02
N SER A 514 -5.70 -28.82 16.92
CA SER A 514 -6.98 -29.48 17.22
C SER A 514 -7.47 -30.36 16.08
N ASN A 515 -7.18 -29.98 14.82
CA ASN A 515 -7.72 -30.66 13.64
C ASN A 515 -6.73 -31.59 12.92
N LEU A 516 -5.44 -31.62 13.31
CA LEU A 516 -4.42 -32.50 12.73
C LEU A 516 -3.74 -33.36 13.82
N PRO A 517 -4.27 -34.56 14.14
CA PRO A 517 -3.70 -35.44 15.15
C PRO A 517 -2.20 -35.79 14.98
N PRO A 518 -1.66 -36.01 13.76
CA PRO A 518 -0.21 -36.23 13.59
C PRO A 518 0.64 -35.03 14.00
N LEU A 519 0.12 -33.82 13.80
CA LEU A 519 0.81 -32.57 14.13
C LEU A 519 0.87 -32.37 15.66
N ARG A 520 -0.19 -32.79 16.37
CA ARG A 520 -0.19 -32.84 17.84
C ARG A 520 0.92 -33.73 18.37
N GLY A 521 1.01 -34.98 17.89
CA GLY A 521 2.04 -35.92 18.34
C GLY A 521 3.46 -35.43 18.07
N PHE A 522 3.69 -34.72 16.95
CA PHE A 522 4.97 -34.07 16.67
C PHE A 522 5.33 -33.00 17.71
N PHE A 523 4.39 -32.10 18.05
CA PHE A 523 4.65 -31.03 19.02
C PHE A 523 4.82 -31.57 20.45
N GLU A 524 4.05 -32.59 20.84
CA GLU A 524 4.18 -33.23 22.15
C GLU A 524 5.57 -33.86 22.32
N GLN A 525 6.03 -34.65 21.33
CA GLN A 525 7.39 -35.23 21.34
C GLN A 525 8.49 -34.16 21.35
N LEU A 526 8.29 -33.08 20.59
CA LEU A 526 9.24 -31.98 20.52
C LEU A 526 9.32 -31.20 21.84
N ILE A 527 8.21 -31.05 22.56
CA ILE A 527 8.18 -30.43 23.90
C ILE A 527 8.85 -31.35 24.93
N GLU A 528 8.54 -32.65 24.92
CA GLU A 528 9.19 -33.64 25.80
C GLU A 528 10.71 -33.64 25.61
N ALA A 529 11.18 -33.64 24.36
CA ALA A 529 12.62 -33.57 24.06
C ALA A 529 13.28 -32.24 24.48
N ARG A 530 12.51 -31.16 24.63
CA ARG A 530 13.00 -29.84 25.05
C ARG A 530 12.97 -29.64 26.57
N LEU A 531 12.01 -30.25 27.25
CA LEU A 531 11.91 -30.25 28.71
C LEU A 531 12.79 -31.34 29.35
N GLY A 532 13.07 -32.42 28.63
CA GLY A 532 13.69 -33.65 29.13
C GLY A 532 15.21 -33.77 29.06
N GLY A 533 16.01 -32.69 28.99
CA GLY A 533 17.45 -32.85 29.12
C GLY A 533 18.26 -31.61 29.50
N PRO A 534 19.36 -31.73 30.28
CA PRO A 534 19.84 -32.87 31.08
C PRO A 534 19.58 -32.66 32.58
N GLY A 535 18.96 -33.64 33.22
CA GLY A 535 18.75 -33.63 34.67
C GLY A 535 17.92 -34.80 35.18
N ASP A 536 18.35 -36.04 34.89
CA ASP A 536 18.12 -37.14 35.85
C ASP A 536 19.06 -38.33 35.57
N PRO A 537 20.08 -38.59 36.42
CA PRO A 537 20.72 -39.89 36.47
C PRO A 537 19.94 -40.79 37.44
N MET A 538 19.40 -41.89 36.91
CA MET A 538 18.90 -43.07 37.63
C MET A 538 19.06 -43.07 39.18
N ALA A 539 17.93 -43.01 39.88
CA ALA A 539 17.60 -43.90 41.01
C ALA A 539 16.10 -43.83 41.33
#